data_AF-A0A3D3GZH6-F1
#
_entry.id   AF-A0A3D3GZH6-F1
#
_cell.length_a   1.000
_cell.length_b   1.000
_cell.length_c   1.000
_cell.angle_alpha   90.00
_cell.angle_beta   90.00
_cell.angle_gamma   90.00
#
_symmetry.space_group_name_H-M   'P 1'
#
loop_
_entity.id
_entity.type
_entity.pdbx_description
1 polymer ?
#
loop_
_entity_poly.entity_id
_entity_poly.type
_entity_poly.pdbx_seq_one_letter_code
_entity_poly.pdbx_strand_id
1 'polypeptide(L)'
;MNIFSKLFGTICLSVILCSSIQANLILNGSFEDKGTVSPSSATWQIYASIPSWDNTRGIEIWNGGFIVPAYHGNNVLELNAHSSDISSAYSIFQFLSTAVGQQYELTFAGRKRQSNSDERFSVSVGDLAVSVINQAHGNWNEYSYTFTAVRTSS
;
A
#
# COMPACT_ATOMS: atom_id res chain seq x y z
N MET A 1 -23.15 -22.93 66.08
CA MET A 1 -21.89 -23.08 65.33
C MET A 1 -22.26 -23.45 63.91
N ASN A 2 -22.10 -22.49 62.98
CA ASN A 2 -21.98 -22.50 61.49
C ASN A 2 -22.75 -23.59 60.69
N ILE A 3 -23.19 -23.38 59.44
CA ILE A 3 -22.47 -22.73 58.33
C ILE A 3 -23.48 -22.20 57.30
N PHE A 4 -23.40 -20.92 56.96
CA PHE A 4 -24.08 -20.30 55.82
C PHE A 4 -23.47 -20.82 54.51
N SER A 5 -24.28 -21.42 53.63
CA SER A 5 -23.90 -21.78 52.27
C SER A 5 -23.90 -20.52 51.38
N LYS A 6 -22.71 -20.01 51.05
CA LYS A 6 -22.53 -18.92 50.09
C LYS A 6 -22.60 -19.47 48.66
N LEU A 7 -23.61 -19.06 47.91
CA LEU A 7 -23.72 -19.32 46.47
C LEU A 7 -22.76 -18.37 45.74
N PHE A 8 -21.64 -18.91 45.22
CA PHE A 8 -20.75 -18.16 44.33
C PHE A 8 -21.28 -18.25 42.89
N GLY A 9 -21.97 -17.20 42.44
CA GLY A 9 -22.34 -17.04 41.04
C GLY A 9 -21.11 -16.64 40.22
N THR A 10 -20.70 -17.49 39.28
CA THR A 10 -19.62 -17.19 38.33
C THR A 10 -20.22 -16.42 37.15
N ILE A 11 -19.89 -15.14 37.01
CA ILE A 11 -20.19 -14.36 35.81
C ILE A 11 -19.08 -14.65 34.80
N CYS A 12 -19.35 -15.50 33.82
CA CYS A 12 -18.52 -15.62 32.63
C CYS A 12 -18.83 -14.42 31.71
N LEU A 13 -17.96 -13.41 31.73
CA LEU A 13 -18.01 -12.29 30.78
C LEU A 13 -17.38 -12.74 29.46
N SER A 14 -18.21 -13.23 28.54
CA SER A 14 -17.79 -13.58 27.18
C SER A 14 -17.54 -12.29 26.39
N VAL A 15 -16.28 -11.89 26.23
CA VAL A 15 -15.92 -10.81 25.29
C VAL A 15 -16.04 -11.38 23.87
N ILE A 16 -17.12 -11.02 23.17
CA ILE A 16 -17.24 -11.31 21.74
C ILE A 16 -16.39 -10.28 21.00
N LEU A 17 -15.17 -10.67 20.61
CA LEU A 17 -14.35 -9.89 19.70
C LEU A 17 -14.99 -10.00 18.30
N CYS A 18 -15.76 -9.00 17.91
CA CYS A 18 -16.23 -8.88 16.54
C CYS A 18 -15.10 -8.28 15.70
N SER A 19 -14.31 -9.12 15.02
CA SER A 19 -13.38 -8.64 14.00
C SER A 19 -14.19 -8.25 12.76
N SER A 20 -14.36 -6.96 12.49
CA SER A 20 -14.90 -6.52 11.20
C SER A 20 -13.89 -6.86 10.11
N ILE A 21 -14.26 -7.75 9.19
CA ILE A 21 -13.48 -7.93 7.96
C ILE A 21 -13.67 -6.65 7.14
N GLN A 22 -12.67 -5.77 7.17
CA GLN A 22 -12.73 -4.55 6.39
C GLN A 22 -12.20 -4.86 4.99
N ALA A 23 -12.98 -4.51 3.97
CA ALA A 23 -12.51 -4.58 2.58
C ALA A 23 -11.23 -3.75 2.41
N ASN A 24 -10.31 -4.21 1.56
CA ASN A 24 -9.15 -3.42 1.18
C ASN A 24 -9.63 -2.08 0.60
N LEU A 25 -9.15 -0.98 1.18
CA LEU A 25 -9.54 0.36 0.77
C LEU A 25 -8.79 0.83 -0.48
N ILE A 26 -7.65 0.21 -0.79
CA ILE A 26 -6.85 0.54 -1.97
C ILE A 26 -7.48 -0.15 -3.18
N LEU A 27 -7.88 0.66 -4.17
CA LEU A 27 -8.35 0.17 -5.44
C LEU A 27 -7.18 0.02 -6.42
N ASN A 28 -7.23 -0.99 -7.29
CA ASN A 28 -6.16 -1.25 -8.26
C ASN A 28 -4.75 -1.28 -7.63
N GLY A 29 -4.62 -1.83 -6.42
CA GLY A 29 -3.38 -1.80 -5.64
C GLY A 29 -2.20 -2.60 -6.24
N SER A 30 -2.48 -3.45 -7.22
CA SER A 30 -1.46 -4.19 -7.98
C SER A 30 -1.30 -3.69 -9.42
N PHE A 31 -1.95 -2.57 -9.78
CA PHE A 31 -1.78 -1.93 -11.09
C PHE A 31 -2.17 -2.82 -12.28
N GLU A 32 -3.11 -3.75 -12.08
CA GLU A 32 -3.55 -4.66 -13.13
C GLU A 32 -4.44 -3.99 -14.16
N ASP A 33 -5.26 -3.05 -13.70
CA ASP A 33 -6.04 -2.20 -14.57
C ASP A 33 -5.20 -1.00 -15.03
N LYS A 34 -4.95 -0.95 -16.34
CA LYS A 34 -4.19 0.12 -17.00
C LYS A 34 -5.10 1.07 -17.79
N GLY A 35 -6.42 0.91 -17.66
CA GLY A 35 -7.42 1.65 -18.43
C GLY A 35 -7.52 1.20 -19.90
N THR A 36 -8.19 2.01 -20.72
CA THR A 36 -8.55 1.70 -22.11
C THR A 36 -7.45 1.98 -23.12
N VAL A 37 -6.18 1.99 -22.70
CA VAL A 37 -5.07 2.22 -23.61
C VAL A 37 -4.88 0.98 -24.50
N SER A 38 -4.70 1.18 -25.81
CA SER A 38 -4.50 0.09 -26.75
C SER A 38 -3.42 -0.87 -26.25
N PRO A 39 -3.64 -2.20 -26.33
CA PRO A 39 -2.65 -3.17 -25.91
C PRO A 39 -1.35 -2.93 -26.70
N SER A 40 -0.32 -2.49 -25.98
CA SER A 40 1.04 -2.41 -26.50
C SER A 40 1.69 -3.78 -26.34
N SER A 41 2.46 -4.21 -27.34
CA SER A 41 3.37 -5.35 -27.19
C SER A 41 4.63 -5.01 -26.39
N ALA A 42 4.81 -3.74 -26.02
CA ALA A 42 5.93 -3.31 -25.19
C ALA A 42 5.82 -3.89 -23.78
N THR A 43 6.95 -4.30 -23.23
CA THR A 43 7.05 -4.79 -21.84
C THR A 43 6.90 -3.67 -20.81
N TRP A 44 6.87 -2.40 -21.24
CA TRP A 44 6.61 -1.25 -20.40
C TRP A 44 5.96 -0.11 -21.19
N GLN A 45 5.21 0.76 -20.49
CA GLN A 45 4.64 1.98 -21.05
C GLN A 45 4.42 3.03 -19.95
N ILE A 46 4.46 4.31 -20.34
CA ILE A 46 4.11 5.44 -19.47
C ILE A 46 2.63 5.79 -19.68
N TYR A 47 1.93 6.00 -18.56
CA TYR A 47 0.53 6.37 -18.48
C TYR A 47 0.41 7.75 -17.84
N ALA A 48 -0.42 8.62 -18.42
CA ALA A 48 -0.75 9.90 -17.80
C ALA A 48 -1.52 9.70 -16.48
N SER A 49 -2.33 8.65 -16.40
CA SER A 49 -2.96 8.12 -15.19
C SER A 49 -3.40 6.68 -15.45
N ILE A 50 -3.64 5.92 -14.37
CA ILE A 50 -4.30 4.61 -14.42
C ILE A 50 -5.51 4.64 -13.48
N PRO A 51 -6.50 3.75 -13.65
CA PRO A 51 -7.65 3.71 -12.76
C PRO A 51 -7.26 3.70 -11.28
N SER A 52 -7.94 4.57 -10.52
CA SER A 52 -7.78 4.81 -9.08
C SER A 52 -6.48 5.49 -8.63
N TRP A 53 -5.48 5.71 -9.50
CA TRP A 53 -4.22 6.35 -9.11
C TRP A 53 -3.97 7.66 -9.86
N ASP A 54 -3.83 8.74 -9.10
CA ASP A 54 -3.29 10.00 -9.57
C ASP A 54 -1.77 10.04 -9.41
N ASN A 55 -1.10 10.96 -10.11
CA ASN A 55 0.35 11.09 -10.09
C ASN A 55 0.82 12.51 -10.46
N THR A 56 2.12 12.78 -10.26
CA THR A 56 2.72 14.09 -10.56
C THR A 56 3.41 14.18 -11.92
N ARG A 57 3.90 13.07 -12.50
CA ARG A 57 4.81 13.08 -13.68
C ARG A 57 4.66 11.90 -14.64
N GLY A 58 3.51 11.22 -14.62
CA GLY A 58 3.25 9.97 -15.32
C GLY A 58 3.61 8.74 -14.48
N ILE A 59 3.03 7.60 -14.86
CA ILE A 59 3.22 6.29 -14.22
C ILE A 59 3.79 5.33 -15.25
N GLU A 60 4.98 4.77 -15.01
CA GLU A 60 5.52 3.69 -15.83
C GLU A 60 5.08 2.34 -15.28
N ILE A 61 4.38 1.57 -16.11
CA ILE A 61 3.96 0.21 -15.79
C ILE A 61 4.71 -0.77 -16.68
N TRP A 62 5.34 -1.75 -16.04
CA TRP A 62 5.94 -2.92 -16.67
C TRP A 62 4.94 -4.08 -16.69
N ASN A 63 4.87 -4.83 -17.79
CA ASN A 63 4.06 -6.04 -17.93
C ASN A 63 4.95 -7.27 -18.19
N GLY A 64 4.60 -8.41 -17.59
CA GLY A 64 5.38 -9.65 -17.72
C GLY A 64 6.59 -9.70 -16.78
N GLY A 65 6.63 -8.82 -15.79
CA GLY A 65 7.71 -8.68 -14.81
C GLY A 65 8.65 -7.50 -15.09
N PHE A 66 9.36 -7.08 -14.05
CA PHE A 66 10.33 -5.98 -14.07
C PHE A 66 11.63 -6.48 -13.45
N ILE A 67 12.60 -6.95 -14.26
CA ILE A 67 13.84 -7.66 -13.81
C ILE A 67 13.54 -8.98 -13.05
N VAL A 68 12.47 -9.03 -12.25
CA VAL A 68 11.88 -10.16 -11.52
C VAL A 68 10.34 -10.13 -11.72
N PRO A 69 9.63 -11.25 -11.47
CA PRO A 69 8.18 -11.29 -11.53
C PRO A 69 7.51 -10.23 -10.63
N ALA A 70 6.33 -9.77 -11.01
CA ALA A 70 5.51 -8.89 -10.18
C ALA A 70 5.22 -9.53 -8.81
N TYR A 71 5.14 -8.72 -7.75
CA TYR A 71 4.77 -9.24 -6.42
C TYR A 71 3.38 -9.87 -6.42
N HIS A 72 2.46 -9.26 -7.15
CA HIS A 72 1.12 -9.75 -7.40
C HIS A 72 0.73 -9.46 -8.85
N GLY A 73 0.02 -10.39 -9.49
CA GLY A 73 -0.42 -10.24 -10.88
C GLY A 73 0.73 -10.25 -11.88
N ASN A 74 0.63 -9.41 -12.90
CA ASN A 74 1.55 -9.35 -14.05
C ASN A 74 2.22 -7.98 -14.21
N ASN A 75 1.72 -6.95 -13.51
CA ASN A 75 2.14 -5.57 -13.68
C ASN A 75 2.93 -5.06 -12.47
N VAL A 76 3.88 -4.16 -12.74
CA VAL A 76 4.67 -3.47 -11.72
C VAL A 76 4.75 -1.99 -12.08
N LEU A 77 4.55 -1.14 -11.09
CA LEU A 77 4.81 0.29 -11.20
C LEU A 77 6.26 0.61 -10.87
N GLU A 78 6.93 1.39 -11.71
CA GLU A 78 8.23 1.99 -11.42
C GLU A 78 8.07 3.48 -11.07
N LEU A 79 8.37 3.84 -9.82
CA LEU A 79 8.44 5.24 -9.39
C LEU A 79 9.78 5.83 -9.81
N ASN A 80 9.77 7.00 -10.47
CA ASN A 80 10.92 7.72 -11.07
C ASN A 80 11.31 7.33 -12.50
N ALA A 81 10.50 6.52 -13.16
CA ALA A 81 10.85 6.03 -14.47
C ALA A 81 10.76 7.16 -15.53
N HIS A 82 11.77 7.22 -16.38
CA HIS A 82 11.85 8.02 -17.60
C HIS A 82 12.36 9.48 -17.59
N SER A 83 12.72 10.14 -16.49
CA SER A 83 13.39 11.48 -16.61
C SER A 83 14.88 11.50 -16.28
N SER A 84 15.61 12.28 -17.07
CA SER A 84 16.96 12.79 -16.75
C SER A 84 16.94 13.90 -15.70
N ASP A 85 15.75 14.28 -15.21
CA ASP A 85 15.54 15.39 -14.29
C ASP A 85 15.40 14.87 -12.87
N ILE A 86 16.56 14.79 -12.22
CA ILE A 86 16.77 14.28 -10.85
C ILE A 86 16.29 15.29 -9.79
N SER A 87 15.82 16.48 -10.19
CA SER A 87 15.52 17.57 -9.26
C SER A 87 14.16 17.48 -8.56
N SER A 88 13.26 16.58 -8.99
CA SER A 88 11.92 16.46 -8.40
C SER A 88 11.42 15.02 -8.28
N ALA A 89 10.80 14.71 -7.13
CA ALA A 89 10.28 13.40 -6.82
C ALA A 89 9.01 13.06 -7.62
N TYR A 90 8.89 11.79 -8.01
CA TYR A 90 7.68 11.22 -8.59
C TYR A 90 6.79 10.73 -7.46
N SER A 91 5.49 11.00 -7.57
CA SER A 91 4.51 10.58 -6.57
C SER A 91 3.29 9.97 -7.24
N ILE A 92 2.71 8.98 -6.57
CA ILE A 92 1.37 8.45 -6.84
C ILE A 92 0.54 8.57 -5.58
N PHE A 93 -0.78 8.72 -5.73
CA PHE A 93 -1.68 8.78 -4.58
C PHE A 93 -3.10 8.35 -4.94
N GLN A 94 -3.85 7.97 -3.91
CA GLN A 94 -5.30 7.83 -3.94
C GLN A 94 -5.89 8.46 -2.69
N PHE A 95 -7.16 8.83 -2.77
CA PHE A 95 -7.94 9.19 -1.59
C PHE A 95 -8.62 7.95 -1.02
N LEU A 96 -8.51 7.75 0.28
CA LEU A 96 -9.07 6.59 0.97
C LEU A 96 -10.28 7.01 1.81
N SER A 97 -11.41 6.33 1.64
CA SER A 97 -12.58 6.50 2.52
C SER A 97 -12.31 5.85 3.87
N THR A 98 -11.89 6.68 4.84
CA THR A 98 -11.59 6.27 6.21
C THR A 98 -12.48 7.03 7.21
N ALA A 99 -12.59 6.50 8.42
CA ALA A 99 -13.28 7.14 9.54
C ALA A 99 -12.25 7.75 10.50
N VAL A 100 -12.37 9.05 10.77
CA VAL A 100 -11.43 9.77 11.65
C VAL A 100 -11.36 9.10 13.03
N GLY A 101 -10.15 8.90 13.53
CA GLY A 101 -9.86 8.22 14.80
C GLY A 101 -9.78 6.69 14.71
N GLN A 102 -10.13 6.09 13.57
CA GLN A 102 -9.94 4.65 13.36
C GLN A 102 -8.50 4.34 12.92
N GLN A 103 -8.04 3.17 13.34
CA GLN A 103 -6.74 2.63 13.01
C GLN A 103 -6.83 1.67 11.81
N TYR A 104 -5.85 1.75 10.92
CA TYR A 104 -5.75 0.95 9.71
C TYR A 104 -4.33 0.41 9.54
N GLU A 105 -4.20 -0.70 8.82
CA GLU A 105 -2.92 -1.23 8.37
C GLU A 105 -2.70 -0.87 6.89
N LEU A 106 -1.50 -0.39 6.57
CA LEU A 106 -1.02 -0.18 5.21
C LEU A 106 0.09 -1.21 4.95
N THR A 107 -0.12 -2.07 3.95
CA THR A 107 0.93 -2.96 3.44
C THR A 107 1.23 -2.67 1.97
N PHE A 108 2.49 -2.79 1.58
CA PHE A 108 2.91 -2.70 0.19
C PHE A 108 4.26 -3.41 -0.03
N ALA A 109 4.48 -3.89 -1.25
CA ALA A 109 5.76 -4.46 -1.65
C ALA A 109 6.61 -3.43 -2.41
N GLY A 110 7.89 -3.35 -2.06
CA GLY A 110 8.84 -2.45 -2.72
C GLY A 110 10.20 -3.11 -2.88
N ARG A 111 10.91 -2.72 -3.94
CA ARG A 111 12.29 -3.16 -4.22
C ARG A 111 13.04 -2.08 -4.99
N LYS A 112 14.35 -2.01 -4.84
CA LYS A 112 15.19 -1.14 -5.63
C LYS A 112 15.49 -1.78 -6.98
N ARG A 113 15.62 -0.94 -8.00
CA ARG A 113 15.97 -1.39 -9.36
C ARG A 113 17.43 -1.82 -9.45
N GLN A 114 18.34 -1.01 -8.90
CA GLN A 114 19.78 -1.25 -9.00
C GLN A 114 20.37 -1.76 -7.68
N SER A 115 21.26 -2.74 -7.73
CA SER A 115 21.86 -3.32 -6.52
C SER A 115 22.75 -2.32 -5.77
N ASN A 116 23.34 -1.36 -6.48
CA ASN A 116 24.31 -0.39 -5.99
C ASN A 116 23.74 1.03 -5.85
N SER A 117 22.41 1.20 -5.84
CA SER A 117 21.75 2.47 -5.57
C SER A 117 21.16 2.54 -4.15
N ASP A 118 21.10 3.75 -3.61
CA ASP A 118 20.36 4.12 -2.40
C ASP A 118 18.97 4.66 -2.79
N GLU A 119 18.09 3.76 -3.24
CA GLU A 119 16.72 4.13 -3.61
C GLU A 119 15.85 4.28 -2.35
N ARG A 120 15.17 5.42 -2.24
CA ARG A 120 14.31 5.79 -1.12
C ARG A 120 13.00 6.36 -1.64
N PHE A 121 11.93 6.14 -0.89
CA PHE A 121 10.66 6.78 -1.15
C PHE A 121 10.00 7.16 0.17
N SER A 122 9.12 8.15 0.11
CA SER A 122 8.33 8.59 1.26
C SER A 122 6.92 8.06 1.15
N VAL A 123 6.35 7.61 2.28
CA VAL A 123 4.97 7.14 2.38
C VAL A 123 4.26 7.98 3.43
N SER A 124 3.09 8.50 3.09
CA SER A 124 2.26 9.25 4.02
C SER A 124 0.78 8.92 3.87
N VAL A 125 0.10 8.72 5.00
CA VAL A 125 -1.34 8.49 5.10
C VAL A 125 -1.78 8.74 6.54
N GLY A 126 -2.87 9.49 6.75
CA GLY A 126 -3.31 9.78 8.11
C GLY A 126 -2.24 10.50 8.95
N ASP A 127 -1.89 9.91 10.09
CA ASP A 127 -0.77 10.31 10.97
C ASP A 127 0.58 9.69 10.59
N LEU A 128 0.63 8.77 9.63
CA LEU A 128 1.86 8.15 9.15
C LEU A 128 2.59 9.09 8.18
N ALA A 129 3.88 9.30 8.46
CA ALA A 129 4.83 9.89 7.51
C ALA A 129 6.20 9.22 7.72
N VAL A 130 6.63 8.41 6.76
CA VAL A 130 7.87 7.62 6.85
C VAL A 130 8.72 7.75 5.60
N SER A 131 10.04 7.72 5.79
CA SER A 131 11.00 7.54 4.70
C SER A 131 11.45 6.08 4.69
N VAL A 132 11.19 5.40 3.59
CA VAL A 132 11.53 3.99 3.41
C VAL A 132 12.82 3.91 2.62
N ILE A 133 13.81 3.22 3.21
CA ILE A 133 15.04 2.87 2.50
C ILE A 133 14.83 1.52 1.85
N ASN A 134 14.91 1.48 0.53
CA ASN A 134 14.59 0.29 -0.22
C ASN A 134 15.81 -0.65 -0.28
N GLN A 135 15.86 -1.63 0.62
CA GLN A 135 17.02 -2.52 0.75
C GLN A 135 16.95 -3.73 -0.19
N ALA A 136 15.76 -4.08 -0.70
CA ALA A 136 15.57 -5.30 -1.48
C ALA A 136 15.95 -5.12 -2.95
N HIS A 137 16.84 -5.96 -3.46
CA HIS A 137 17.19 -6.06 -4.87
C HIS A 137 17.08 -7.51 -5.34
N GLY A 138 16.53 -7.74 -6.54
CA GLY A 138 16.33 -9.08 -7.08
C GLY A 138 15.23 -9.90 -6.38
N ASN A 139 14.58 -9.34 -5.36
CA ASN A 139 13.41 -9.86 -4.66
C ASN A 139 12.54 -8.67 -4.20
N TRP A 140 11.35 -8.96 -3.69
CA TRP A 140 10.46 -7.98 -3.06
C TRP A 140 10.65 -7.95 -1.56
N ASN A 141 10.51 -6.77 -0.95
CA ASN A 141 10.27 -6.65 0.49
C ASN A 141 8.86 -6.14 0.73
N GLU A 142 8.13 -6.77 1.64
CA GLU A 142 6.87 -6.26 2.12
C GLU A 142 7.11 -5.30 3.29
N TYR A 143 6.48 -4.14 3.24
CA TYR A 143 6.46 -3.15 4.30
C TYR A 143 5.06 -3.11 4.88
N SER A 144 4.95 -3.13 6.21
CA SER A 144 3.69 -2.97 6.93
C SER A 144 3.81 -1.82 7.93
N TYR A 145 2.81 -0.96 7.94
CA TYR A 145 2.68 0.17 8.85
C TYR A 145 1.26 0.26 9.36
N THR A 146 1.10 0.83 10.55
CA THR A 146 -0.20 1.17 11.11
C THR A 146 -0.37 2.69 11.09
N PHE A 147 -1.57 3.18 10.80
CA PHE A 147 -1.89 4.61 10.85
C PHE A 147 -3.28 4.86 11.43
N THR A 148 -3.48 6.04 12.00
CA THR A 148 -4.78 6.57 12.42
C THR A 148 -5.28 7.56 11.39
N ALA A 149 -6.53 7.44 10.96
CA ALA A 149 -7.13 8.45 10.08
C ALA A 149 -7.35 9.76 10.85
N VAL A 150 -6.74 10.86 10.37
CA VAL A 150 -6.78 12.17 11.05
C VAL A 150 -7.72 13.18 10.39
N ARG A 151 -8.20 12.90 9.17
CA ARG A 151 -9.14 13.73 8.42
C ARG A 151 -9.89 12.90 7.38
N THR A 152 -11.08 13.34 7.01
CA THR A 152 -11.74 12.88 5.78
C THR A 152 -11.08 13.56 4.58
N SER A 153 -10.88 12.80 3.49
CA SER A 153 -10.46 13.38 2.21
C SER A 153 -11.51 14.41 1.76
N SER A 154 -11.08 15.63 1.45
CA SER A 154 -11.88 16.68 0.81
C SER A 154 -11.89 16.49 -0.70
#